data_AF-A0A7V9J6S8-F1
#
_entry.id   AF-A0A7V9J6S8-F1
#
_cell.length_a   1.000
_cell.length_b   1.000
_cell.length_c   1.000
_cell.angle_alpha   90.00
_cell.angle_beta   90.00
_cell.angle_gamma   90.00
#
_symmetry.space_group_name_H-M   'P 1'
#
loop_
_entity.id
_entity.type
_entity.pdbx_description
1 polymer ?
#
loop_
_entity_poly.entity_id
_entity_poly.type
_entity_poly.pdbx_seq_one_letter_code
_entity_poly.pdbx_strand_id
1 'polypeptide(L)'
;MTGSNAPLKARLMDQSRLAGVGNLIADEVLFRAGLDPARPAGSLLAAEVRRLHRHLRQTIEALIEGGGSHTGTLMPMRVAGGTCPRDATPLQRRTIGGRTTWSCPRHQR
;
A
#
# COMPACT_ATOMS: atom_id res chain seq x y z
N MET A 1 13.18 -3.09 -10.52
CA MET A 1 11.78 -3.22 -10.99
C MET A 1 11.59 -2.59 -12.39
N THR A 2 12.64 -2.53 -13.22
CA THR A 2 12.58 -1.87 -14.54
C THR A 2 11.64 -2.62 -15.50
N GLY A 3 10.69 -1.91 -16.11
CA GLY A 3 9.84 -2.42 -17.21
C GLY A 3 8.51 -3.09 -16.84
N SER A 4 8.09 -3.14 -15.56
CA SER A 4 6.79 -3.72 -15.22
C SER A 4 5.65 -2.71 -15.36
N ASN A 5 4.75 -2.97 -16.31
CA ASN A 5 3.48 -2.23 -16.47
C ASN A 5 2.39 -2.66 -15.49
N ALA A 6 2.67 -3.67 -14.65
CA ALA A 6 1.72 -4.10 -13.64
C ALA A 6 1.51 -2.99 -12.59
N PRO A 7 0.28 -2.81 -12.08
CA PRO A 7 0.02 -1.90 -10.98
C PRO A 7 0.90 -2.22 -9.77
N LEU A 8 1.41 -1.18 -9.11
CA LEU A 8 2.32 -1.31 -7.98
C LEU A 8 1.75 -2.20 -6.86
N LYS A 9 0.47 -2.04 -6.53
CA LYS A 9 -0.20 -2.89 -5.54
C LYS A 9 -0.23 -4.36 -5.96
N ALA A 10 -0.55 -4.65 -7.22
CA ALA A 10 -0.57 -6.02 -7.72
C ALA A 10 0.82 -6.66 -7.60
N ARG A 11 1.88 -5.87 -7.86
CA ARG A 11 3.25 -6.33 -7.74
C ARG A 11 3.70 -6.59 -6.28
N LEU A 12 3.22 -5.80 -5.32
CA LEU A 12 3.46 -6.01 -3.90
C LEU A 12 2.75 -7.26 -3.35
N MET A 13 1.60 -7.61 -3.92
CA MET A 13 0.79 -8.76 -3.47
C MET A 13 1.15 -10.08 -4.16
N ASP A 14 2.11 -10.05 -5.08
CA ASP A 14 2.58 -11.22 -5.82
C ASP A 14 3.34 -12.17 -4.87
N GLN A 15 2.64 -13.21 -4.40
CA GLN A 15 3.17 -14.16 -3.41
C GLN A 15 4.36 -14.97 -3.94
N SER A 16 4.56 -15.06 -5.26
CA SER A 16 5.75 -15.70 -5.82
C SER A 16 7.02 -14.88 -5.61
N ARG A 17 6.88 -13.59 -5.26
CA ARG A 17 8.01 -12.66 -5.11
C ARG A 17 8.08 -11.99 -3.75
N LEU A 18 6.95 -11.80 -3.09
CA LEU A 18 6.87 -11.20 -1.77
C LEU A 18 5.76 -11.87 -0.95
N ALA A 19 6.11 -12.98 -0.31
CA ALA A 19 5.19 -13.70 0.56
C ALA A 19 4.84 -12.87 1.81
N GLY A 20 3.60 -12.99 2.29
CA GLY A 20 3.14 -12.38 3.53
C GLY A 20 2.60 -10.95 3.39
N VAL A 21 2.76 -10.30 2.23
CA VAL A 21 2.12 -8.99 1.97
C VAL A 21 0.68 -9.21 1.48
N GLY A 22 -0.25 -9.06 2.42
CA GLY A 22 -1.68 -9.10 2.17
C GLY A 22 -2.27 -7.75 1.72
N ASN A 23 -3.59 -7.75 1.45
CA ASN A 23 -4.28 -6.59 0.89
C ASN A 23 -4.21 -5.34 1.78
N LEU A 24 -4.37 -5.50 3.10
CA LEU A 24 -4.32 -4.41 4.07
C LEU A 24 -2.91 -3.84 4.22
N ILE A 25 -1.90 -4.70 4.31
CA ILE A 25 -0.49 -4.30 4.37
C ILE A 25 -0.12 -3.51 3.12
N ALA A 26 -0.54 -3.97 1.95
CA ALA A 26 -0.27 -3.28 0.70
C ALA A 26 -0.92 -1.88 0.67
N ASP A 27 -2.19 -1.74 1.07
CA ASP A 27 -2.83 -0.42 1.14
C ASP A 27 -2.12 0.51 2.14
N GLU A 28 -1.83 0.01 3.35
CA GLU A 28 -1.15 0.76 4.42
C GLU A 28 0.23 1.28 3.99
N VAL A 29 1.05 0.39 3.43
CA VAL A 29 2.43 0.71 3.03
C VAL A 29 2.44 1.71 1.89
N LEU A 30 1.54 1.55 0.91
CA LEU A 30 1.42 2.49 -0.21
C LEU A 30 0.91 3.86 0.23
N PHE A 31 -0.02 3.88 1.19
CA PHE A 31 -0.48 5.11 1.81
C PHE A 31 0.65 5.83 2.54
N ARG A 32 1.40 5.14 3.41
CA ARG A 32 2.56 5.71 4.12
C ARG A 32 3.65 6.19 3.16
N ALA A 33 3.86 5.48 2.06
CA ALA A 33 4.82 5.84 1.03
C ALA A 33 4.34 6.97 0.09
N GLY A 34 3.06 7.37 0.16
CA GLY A 34 2.48 8.38 -0.73
C GLY A 34 2.48 7.95 -2.20
N LEU A 35 2.36 6.65 -2.48
CA LEU A 35 2.43 6.10 -3.84
C LEU A 35 1.05 5.62 -4.29
N ASP A 36 0.65 5.98 -5.52
CA ASP A 36 -0.61 5.50 -6.10
C ASP A 36 -0.55 3.98 -6.32
N PRO A 37 -1.48 3.19 -5.74
CA PRO A 37 -1.58 1.75 -5.97
C PRO A 37 -1.68 1.32 -7.45
N ALA A 38 -2.25 2.18 -8.31
CA ALA A 38 -2.45 1.92 -9.73
C ALA A 38 -1.21 2.25 -10.58
N ARG A 39 -0.26 3.01 -10.03
CA ARG A 39 0.93 3.45 -10.77
C ARG A 39 1.72 2.23 -11.27
N PRO A 40 2.26 2.26 -12.51
CA PRO A 40 3.11 1.19 -13.00
C PRO A 40 4.31 0.96 -12.09
N ALA A 41 4.50 -0.26 -11.63
CA ALA A 41 5.59 -0.66 -10.75
C ALA A 41 6.98 -0.27 -11.29
N GLY A 42 7.15 -0.31 -12.63
CA GLY A 42 8.38 0.07 -13.30
C GLY A 42 8.65 1.56 -13.43
N SER A 43 7.68 2.42 -13.09
CA SER A 43 7.83 3.87 -13.13
C SER A 43 8.42 4.48 -11.85
N LEU A 44 8.65 3.66 -10.81
CA LEU A 44 9.18 4.14 -9.54
C LEU A 44 10.65 4.56 -9.66
N LEU A 45 10.95 5.75 -9.14
CA LEU A 45 12.33 6.22 -8.99
C LEU A 45 13.02 5.45 -7.85
N ALA A 46 14.35 5.38 -7.89
CA ALA A 46 15.14 4.68 -6.86
C ALA A 46 14.85 5.21 -5.44
N ALA A 47 14.63 6.51 -5.29
CA ALA A 47 14.26 7.12 -4.01
C ALA A 47 12.88 6.66 -3.50
N GLU A 48 11.92 6.47 -4.41
CA GLU A 48 10.58 5.98 -4.10
C GLU A 48 10.61 4.51 -3.73
N VAL A 49 11.41 3.70 -4.42
CA VAL A 49 11.65 2.30 -4.05
C VAL A 49 12.23 2.19 -2.64
N ARG A 50 13.23 3.02 -2.30
CA ARG A 50 13.81 3.05 -0.94
C ARG A 50 12.77 3.46 0.11
N ARG A 51 11.95 4.48 -0.19
CA ARG A 51 10.86 4.93 0.70
C ARG A 51 9.83 3.83 0.92
N LEU A 52 9.40 3.18 -0.15
CA LEU A 52 8.47 2.06 -0.12
C LEU A 52 9.01 0.91 0.72
N HIS A 53 10.26 0.50 0.47
CA HIS A 53 10.92 -0.57 1.21
C HIS A 53 11.02 -0.25 2.72
N ARG A 54 11.37 0.99 3.08
CA ARG A 54 11.42 1.42 4.48
C ARG A 54 10.06 1.28 5.17
N HIS A 55 8.99 1.78 4.55
CA HIS A 55 7.64 1.68 5.15
C HIS A 55 7.14 0.24 5.20
N LEU A 56 7.45 -0.58 4.20
CA LEU A 56 7.14 -2.01 4.22
C LEU A 56 7.77 -2.70 5.44
N ARG A 57 9.07 -2.47 5.67
CA ARG A 57 9.79 -3.03 6.82
C ARG A 57 9.18 -2.57 8.14
N GLN A 58 8.99 -1.27 8.31
CA GLN A 58 8.39 -0.69 9.53
C GLN A 58 7.00 -1.26 9.82
N THR A 59 6.16 -1.42 8.78
CA THR A 59 4.83 -2.01 8.95
C THR A 59 4.92 -3.48 9.35
N ILE A 60 5.80 -4.27 8.74
CA ILE A 60 5.96 -5.69 9.11
C ILE A 60 6.52 -5.82 10.53
N GLU A 61 7.53 -5.04 10.90
CA GLU A 61 8.13 -5.02 12.23
C GLU A 61 7.06 -4.68 13.30
N ALA A 62 6.28 -3.62 13.08
CA ALA A 62 5.17 -3.25 13.98
C ALA A 62 4.09 -4.33 14.10
N LEU A 63 3.79 -5.06 13.02
CA LEU A 63 2.85 -6.18 13.08
C LEU A 63 3.41 -7.35 13.88
N ILE A 64 4.68 -7.68 13.71
CA ILE A 64 5.34 -8.76 14.47
C ILE A 64 5.34 -8.41 15.96
N GLU A 65 5.75 -7.20 16.32
CA GLU A 65 5.73 -6.70 17.71
C GLU A 65 4.31 -6.71 18.29
N GLY A 66 3.30 -6.42 17.48
CA GLY A 66 1.89 -6.45 17.87
C GLY A 66 1.26 -7.85 17.96
N GLY A 67 1.99 -8.93 17.70
CA GLY A 67 1.46 -10.31 17.74
C GLY A 67 0.91 -10.84 16.40
N GLY A 68 1.14 -10.12 15.31
CA GLY A 68 0.81 -10.52 13.94
C GLY A 68 -0.15 -9.58 13.21
N SER A 69 -0.42 -9.90 11.94
CA SER A 69 -1.31 -9.10 11.09
C SER A 69 -2.79 -9.13 11.50
N HIS A 70 -3.19 -10.10 12.32
CA HIS A 70 -4.57 -10.26 12.80
C HIS A 70 -4.86 -9.44 14.07
N THR A 71 -3.82 -8.98 14.76
CA THR A 71 -3.92 -8.15 15.97
C THR A 71 -3.62 -6.68 15.69
N GLY A 72 -2.82 -6.38 14.67
CA GLY A 72 -2.47 -5.02 14.30
C GLY A 72 -3.61 -4.24 13.65
N THR A 73 -3.72 -2.94 13.97
CA THR A 73 -4.63 -2.02 13.27
C THR A 73 -3.91 -1.39 12.09
N LEU A 74 -4.24 -1.85 10.88
CA LEU A 74 -3.75 -1.26 9.61
C LEU A 74 -4.91 -0.56 8.91
N MET A 75 -4.65 0.64 8.39
CA MET A 75 -5.64 1.48 7.72
C MET A 75 -7.03 1.51 8.39
N PRO A 76 -7.18 2.11 9.59
CA PRO A 76 -8.49 2.22 10.24
C PRO A 76 -9.51 3.01 9.39
N MET A 77 -9.02 3.90 8.53
CA MET A 77 -9.81 4.70 7.60
C MET A 77 -10.37 3.91 6.40
N ARG A 78 -10.06 2.60 6.26
CA ARG A 78 -10.46 1.74 5.13
C ARG A 78 -11.94 1.31 5.20
N VAL A 79 -12.84 2.29 5.28
CA VAL A 79 -14.29 2.12 5.43
C VAL A 79 -15.04 2.96 4.41
N ALA A 80 -16.30 2.61 4.12
CA ALA A 80 -17.18 3.43 3.30
C ALA A 80 -17.29 4.85 3.87
N GLY A 81 -17.02 5.87 3.04
CA GLY A 81 -17.00 7.27 3.46
C GLY A 81 -15.74 7.69 4.24
N GLY A 82 -14.75 6.80 4.42
CA GLY A 82 -13.50 7.12 5.11
C GLY A 82 -12.72 8.25 4.43
N THR A 83 -12.07 9.07 5.25
CA THR A 83 -11.26 10.21 4.80
C THR A 83 -9.79 9.97 5.09
N CYS A 84 -8.93 10.61 4.29
CA CYS A 84 -7.49 10.58 4.48
C CYS A 84 -7.10 11.31 5.76
N PRO A 85 -6.36 10.69 6.70
CA PRO A 85 -5.96 11.36 7.94
C PRO A 85 -4.91 12.46 7.72
N ARG A 86 -4.30 12.52 6.54
CA ARG A 86 -3.27 13.52 6.21
C ARG A 86 -3.86 14.83 5.69
N ASP A 87 -4.96 14.76 4.94
CA ASP A 87 -5.48 15.89 4.17
C ASP A 87 -7.02 15.98 4.10
N ALA A 88 -7.72 15.11 4.85
CA ALA A 88 -9.17 14.99 4.91
C ALA A 88 -9.87 14.64 3.58
N THR A 89 -9.12 14.37 2.49
CA THR A 89 -9.72 14.00 1.20
C THR A 89 -10.46 12.67 1.34
N PRO A 90 -11.70 12.53 0.80
CA PRO A 90 -12.39 11.25 0.75
C PRO A 90 -11.54 10.19 0.08
N LEU A 91 -11.44 9.01 0.68
CA LEU A 91 -10.68 7.91 0.11
C LEU A 91 -11.40 7.32 -1.09
N GLN A 92 -10.62 7.01 -2.12
CA GLN A 92 -11.14 6.33 -3.30
C GLN A 92 -11.07 4.82 -3.07
N ARG A 93 -12.21 4.16 -3.24
CA ARG A 93 -12.31 2.70 -3.34
C ARG A 93 -12.20 2.28 -4.81
N ARG A 94 -11.15 1.54 -5.16
CA ARG A 94 -10.92 0.99 -6.52
C ARG A 94 -10.74 -0.52 -6.46
N THR A 95 -10.79 -1.18 -7.61
CA THR A 95 -10.36 -2.58 -7.78
C THR A 95 -9.06 -2.58 -8.58
N ILE A 96 -7.96 -3.02 -7.96
CA ILE A 96 -6.63 -3.06 -8.58
C ILE A 96 -6.07 -4.47 -8.39
N GLY A 97 -5.67 -5.13 -9.48
CA GLY A 97 -5.23 -6.52 -9.46
C GLY A 97 -6.29 -7.49 -8.87
N GLY A 98 -7.58 -7.20 -9.11
CA GLY A 98 -8.69 -8.00 -8.57
C GLY A 98 -8.95 -7.82 -7.07
N ARG A 99 -8.30 -6.85 -6.40
CA ARG A 99 -8.43 -6.61 -4.96
C ARG A 99 -9.02 -5.25 -4.67
N THR A 100 -9.95 -5.19 -3.70
CA THR A 100 -10.47 -3.92 -3.17
C THR A 100 -9.32 -3.12 -2.57
N THR A 101 -9.12 -1.93 -3.09
CA THR A 101 -8.00 -1.03 -2.80
C THR A 101 -8.53 0.30 -2.34
N TRP A 102 -7.99 0.82 -1.24
CA TRP A 102 -8.33 2.13 -0.73
C TRP A 102 -7.10 3.04 -0.78
N SER A 103 -7.27 4.26 -1.28
CA SER A 103 -6.17 5.21 -1.42
C SER A 103 -6.68 6.64 -1.42
N CYS A 104 -5.86 7.57 -0.93
CA CYS A 104 -6.12 9.00 -1.07
C CYS A 104 -5.69 9.49 -2.46
N PRO A 105 -6.60 10.03 -3.30
CA PRO A 105 -6.27 10.48 -4.65
C PRO A 105 -5.42 11.77 -4.67
N ARG A 106 -5.33 12.49 -3.55
CA ARG A 106 -4.56 13.74 -3.44
C ARG A 106 -3.12 13.53 -2.98
N HIS A 107 -2.96 12.71 -1.94
CA HIS A 107 -1.68 12.41 -1.31
C HIS A 107 -0.87 11.37 -2.10
N GLN A 108 -1.51 10.34 -2.65
CA GLN A 108 -0.82 9.23 -3.30
C GLN A 108 -0.67 9.50 -4.81
N ARG A 109 0.56 9.48 -5.33
CA ARG A 109 0.90 9.81 -6.73
C ARG A 109 1.81 8.77 -7.38
#